data_AF-A0A4Z1GLR9-F1
#
_entry.id   AF-A0A4Z1GLR9-F1
#
_cell.length_a   1.000
_cell.length_b   1.000
_cell.length_c   1.000
_cell.angle_alpha   90.00
_cell.angle_beta   90.00
_cell.angle_gamma   90.00
#
_symmetry.space_group_name_H-M   'P 1'
#
loop_
_entity.id
_entity.type
_entity.pdbx_description
1 polymer ?
#
loop_
_entity_poly.entity_id
_entity_poly.type
_entity_poly.pdbx_seq_one_letter_code
_entity_poly.pdbx_strand_id
1 'polypeptide(L)'
;MAPTRTDSSSFDDDRNNSGPNSEMPFRKPPTTDERFPIWHRPDVHENPEPDFQMAIEECPVTEERLPFWQDVTCGEGFPIGKHRSERLRQAGVARATIAASYESPHGTTKDNYAERNKHLTVLQQHVAFFDPDSDGIISPRDTYNGFRRLGWSPLLAVGSAMIINSIFSYPTLPPGQWIPDFKLRIHTERIHKDKHGSDSGTYDHEGRFIPQHFEDLFSKYAGRDKQDITKAEIFAYVKSQRNALDVTGWAAALLEWSATWHLLSPKDGKMKKDDIRRIYDGSLFYEIAARREKEAREKESQR
;
A
#
# COMPACT_ATOMS: atom_id res chain seq x y z
N MET A 1 11.55 -59.01 42.65
CA MET A 1 11.60 -59.24 44.11
C MET A 1 11.80 -57.89 44.78
N ALA A 2 10.75 -57.35 45.40
CA ALA A 2 10.91 -56.36 46.46
C ALA A 2 11.13 -57.12 47.79
N PRO A 3 11.82 -56.51 48.76
CA PRO A 3 11.13 -56.17 50.01
C PRO A 3 11.63 -54.83 50.61
N THR A 4 10.72 -53.93 50.98
CA THR A 4 10.22 -53.61 52.34
C THR A 4 10.90 -52.43 53.04
N ARG A 5 10.01 -51.48 53.35
CA ARG A 5 10.02 -50.26 54.16
C ARG A 5 10.41 -50.46 55.63
N THR A 6 11.00 -49.42 56.24
CA THR A 6 10.77 -49.02 57.64
C THR A 6 10.81 -47.49 57.79
N ASP A 7 9.80 -46.96 58.47
CA ASP A 7 9.68 -45.57 58.99
C ASP A 7 10.78 -45.29 60.07
N SER A 8 11.03 -44.14 60.70
CA SER A 8 10.27 -42.94 61.10
C SER A 8 11.23 -41.97 61.81
N SER A 9 10.74 -40.74 62.10
CA SER A 9 11.11 -39.81 63.20
C SER A 9 12.07 -38.64 62.92
N SER A 10 11.44 -37.47 62.72
CA SER A 10 11.62 -36.18 63.42
C SER A 10 12.99 -35.85 64.04
N PHE A 11 13.53 -34.68 63.69
CA PHE A 11 14.02 -33.69 64.65
C PHE A 11 14.19 -32.34 63.93
N ASP A 12 13.43 -31.35 64.39
CA ASP A 12 13.61 -29.93 64.06
C ASP A 12 14.95 -29.44 64.63
N ASP A 13 15.66 -28.61 63.87
CA ASP A 13 16.59 -27.65 64.48
C ASP A 13 16.71 -26.40 63.61
N ASP A 14 16.17 -25.31 64.16
CA ASP A 14 16.21 -23.95 63.65
C ASP A 14 17.65 -23.48 63.46
N ARG A 15 17.99 -23.08 62.23
CA ARG A 15 19.05 -22.10 61.99
C ARG A 15 18.59 -21.02 61.04
N ASN A 16 18.24 -19.89 61.66
CA ASN A 16 18.30 -18.55 61.12
C ASN A 16 19.46 -18.38 60.13
N ASN A 17 19.13 -18.11 58.86
CA ASN A 17 20.03 -17.43 57.95
C ASN A 17 19.27 -16.27 57.31
N SER A 18 19.37 -15.11 57.94
CA SER A 18 18.93 -13.81 57.46
C SER A 18 19.88 -13.32 56.36
N GLY A 19 19.57 -13.69 55.11
CA GLY A 19 20.11 -13.04 53.91
C GLY A 19 19.18 -11.92 53.41
N PRO A 20 19.70 -10.85 52.79
CA PRO A 20 18.89 -9.71 52.38
C PRO A 20 17.94 -10.10 51.24
N ASN A 21 16.63 -9.87 51.44
CA ASN A 21 15.62 -9.88 50.39
C ASN A 21 16.02 -8.89 49.28
N SER A 22 16.51 -9.42 48.16
CA SER A 22 16.51 -8.70 46.88
C SER A 22 15.38 -9.21 46.00
N GLU A 23 14.14 -9.13 46.49
CA GLU A 23 12.99 -9.09 45.60
C GLU A 23 12.91 -7.68 45.03
N MET A 24 13.68 -7.45 43.96
CA MET A 24 13.32 -6.39 43.03
C MET A 24 12.03 -6.88 42.35
N PRO A 25 10.87 -6.23 42.56
CA PRO A 25 9.69 -6.60 41.80
C PRO A 25 10.06 -6.45 40.33
N PHE A 26 9.91 -7.53 39.56
CA PHE A 26 9.89 -7.46 38.11
C PHE A 26 8.83 -6.42 37.77
N ARG A 27 9.27 -5.19 37.45
CA ARG A 27 8.38 -4.22 36.84
C ARG A 27 7.96 -4.86 35.53
N LYS A 28 6.68 -5.21 35.44
CA LYS A 28 6.05 -5.49 34.14
C LYS A 28 6.52 -4.42 33.17
N PRO A 29 6.99 -4.78 31.97
CA PRO A 29 7.30 -3.76 30.97
C PRO A 29 6.08 -2.85 30.84
N PRO A 30 6.29 -1.53 30.67
CA PRO A 30 5.18 -0.59 30.55
C PRO A 30 4.21 -1.12 29.50
N THR A 31 2.95 -1.26 29.91
CA THR A 31 1.84 -1.64 29.04
C THR A 31 1.92 -0.80 27.78
N THR A 32 1.70 -1.45 26.64
CA THR A 32 1.87 -0.94 25.28
C THR A 32 0.95 0.23 24.89
N ASP A 33 0.36 0.93 25.86
CA ASP A 33 -0.74 1.88 25.70
C ASP A 33 -0.29 3.32 25.33
N GLU A 34 1.00 3.66 25.43
CA GLU A 34 1.45 5.05 25.24
C GLU A 34 2.37 5.30 24.04
N ARG A 35 2.67 4.29 23.21
CA ARG A 35 3.58 4.47 22.05
C ARG A 35 2.97 4.35 20.67
N PHE A 36 1.72 3.90 20.59
CA PHE A 36 0.93 3.89 19.37
C PHE A 36 -0.53 4.08 19.80
N PRO A 37 -1.29 5.05 19.25
CA PRO A 37 -2.70 5.16 19.60
C PRO A 37 -3.37 3.83 19.27
N ILE A 38 -3.89 3.14 20.29
CA ILE A 38 -4.75 1.99 20.12
C ILE A 38 -5.89 2.46 19.24
N TRP A 39 -6.02 1.87 18.05
CA TRP A 39 -7.10 2.15 17.13
C TRP A 39 -8.41 1.82 17.84
N HIS A 40 -9.10 2.84 18.34
CA HIS A 40 -10.39 2.68 18.99
C HIS A 40 -11.31 1.88 18.08
N ARG A 41 -11.84 0.76 18.59
CA ARG A 41 -12.99 0.07 18.02
C ARG A 41 -14.08 1.12 17.74
N PRO A 42 -14.64 1.22 16.53
CA PRO A 42 -15.83 2.01 16.34
C PRO A 42 -16.91 1.50 17.30
N ASP A 43 -17.62 2.44 17.91
CA ASP A 43 -18.70 2.17 18.86
C ASP A 43 -19.63 1.09 18.28
N VAL A 44 -19.88 0.05 19.08
CA VAL A 44 -20.66 -1.14 18.72
C VAL A 44 -22.11 -0.72 18.45
N HIS A 45 -22.39 -0.34 17.20
CA HIS A 45 -23.73 -0.25 16.67
C HIS A 45 -23.87 -1.30 15.57
N GLU A 46 -24.58 -2.38 15.92
CA GLU A 46 -25.36 -3.31 15.10
C GLU A 46 -25.11 -3.30 13.58
N ASN A 47 -23.92 -3.72 13.14
CA ASN A 47 -23.72 -4.17 11.77
C ASN A 47 -23.51 -5.68 11.79
N PRO A 48 -24.12 -6.45 10.85
CA PRO A 48 -23.86 -7.87 10.76
C PRO A 48 -22.39 -8.05 10.36
N GLU A 49 -21.60 -8.59 11.28
CA GLU A 49 -20.26 -9.10 10.98
C GLU A 49 -20.35 -10.10 9.83
N PRO A 50 -19.29 -10.25 9.00
CA PRO A 50 -19.27 -11.28 7.98
C PRO A 50 -19.56 -12.66 8.60
N ASP A 51 -20.19 -13.53 7.81
CA ASP A 51 -20.57 -14.89 8.23
C ASP A 51 -19.38 -15.85 8.38
N PHE A 52 -18.17 -15.31 8.39
CA PHE A 52 -16.91 -16.03 8.55
C PHE A 52 -15.95 -15.22 9.44
N GLN A 53 -15.05 -15.93 10.12
CA GLN A 53 -14.06 -15.34 11.01
C GLN A 53 -12.97 -14.58 10.21
N MET A 54 -12.78 -13.29 10.53
CA MET A 54 -11.72 -12.46 9.93
C MET A 54 -10.53 -12.18 10.85
N ALA A 55 -10.68 -12.43 12.16
CA ALA A 55 -9.65 -12.18 13.16
C ALA A 55 -9.68 -13.24 14.27
N ILE A 56 -8.54 -13.41 14.91
CA ILE A 56 -8.29 -14.39 15.97
C ILE A 56 -7.73 -13.62 17.18
N GLU A 57 -8.40 -13.76 18.33
CA GLU A 57 -8.02 -13.06 19.57
C GLU A 57 -6.59 -13.42 20.01
N GLU A 58 -6.20 -14.70 19.87
CA GLU A 58 -4.84 -15.18 20.17
C GLU A 58 -3.78 -14.70 19.17
N CYS A 59 -4.20 -14.06 18.06
CA CYS A 59 -3.32 -13.49 17.04
C CYS A 59 -3.61 -11.99 16.87
N PRO A 60 -3.11 -11.12 17.77
CA PRO A 60 -3.49 -9.71 17.84
C PRO A 60 -3.35 -8.94 16.52
N VAL A 61 -2.35 -9.28 15.70
CA VAL A 61 -2.13 -8.63 14.40
C VAL A 61 -3.32 -8.77 13.44
N THR A 62 -4.13 -9.82 13.58
CA THR A 62 -5.33 -10.05 12.76
C THR A 62 -6.50 -9.18 13.20
N GLU A 63 -6.56 -8.80 14.47
CA GLU A 63 -7.54 -7.82 15.00
C GLU A 63 -7.11 -6.38 14.69
N GLU A 64 -5.82 -6.08 14.80
CA GLU A 64 -5.27 -4.75 14.53
C GLU A 64 -5.41 -4.35 13.05
N ARG A 65 -5.39 -5.34 12.14
CA ARG A 65 -5.32 -5.12 10.68
C ARG A 65 -6.42 -5.87 9.95
N LEU A 66 -7.66 -5.56 10.33
CA LEU A 66 -8.83 -6.12 9.67
C LEU A 66 -8.82 -5.80 8.16
N PRO A 67 -9.06 -6.81 7.31
CA PRO A 67 -9.19 -6.58 5.87
C PRO A 67 -10.40 -5.70 5.57
N PHE A 68 -10.38 -5.08 4.39
CA PHE A 68 -11.56 -4.37 3.92
C PHE A 68 -12.72 -5.35 3.73
N TRP A 69 -13.84 -5.02 4.32
CA TRP A 69 -15.13 -5.65 4.08
C TRP A 69 -16.12 -4.52 3.83
N GLN A 70 -16.89 -4.62 2.74
CA GLN A 70 -17.97 -3.67 2.50
C GLN A 70 -19.21 -4.16 3.23
N ASP A 71 -19.78 -3.27 4.03
CA ASP A 71 -21.05 -3.54 4.67
C ASP A 71 -22.16 -3.65 3.61
N VAL A 72 -23.01 -4.66 3.76
CA VAL A 72 -24.25 -4.80 2.99
C VAL A 72 -25.41 -4.04 3.63
N THR A 73 -25.16 -3.18 4.62
CA THR A 73 -26.15 -2.32 5.28
C THR A 73 -25.78 -0.85 5.12
N CYS A 74 -26.77 -0.02 4.76
CA CYS A 74 -26.61 1.42 4.68
C CYS A 74 -26.87 2.06 6.04
N GLY A 75 -26.28 3.23 6.30
CA GLY A 75 -26.26 3.95 7.58
C GLY A 75 -27.59 4.44 8.18
N GLU A 76 -28.71 3.76 7.91
CA GLU A 76 -30.01 4.01 8.55
C GLU A 76 -30.65 2.73 9.13
N GLY A 77 -29.87 1.70 9.49
CA GLY A 77 -30.37 0.55 10.26
C GLY A 77 -31.47 -0.27 9.57
N PHE A 78 -31.63 -0.13 8.24
CA PHE A 78 -32.53 -0.98 7.47
C PHE A 78 -31.73 -2.09 6.79
N PRO A 79 -32.09 -3.38 6.99
CA PRO A 79 -31.49 -4.46 6.23
C PRO A 79 -31.73 -4.20 4.75
N ILE A 80 -30.64 -4.15 3.98
CA ILE A 80 -30.74 -4.01 2.54
C ILE A 80 -31.39 -5.30 2.02
N GLY A 81 -32.60 -5.18 1.45
CA GLY A 81 -33.25 -6.30 0.78
C GLY A 81 -32.33 -6.92 -0.29
N LYS A 82 -32.54 -8.20 -0.62
CA LYS A 82 -31.75 -9.06 -1.55
C LYS A 82 -31.35 -8.47 -2.93
N HIS A 83 -31.71 -7.23 -3.25
CA HIS A 83 -31.60 -6.60 -4.56
C HIS A 83 -30.86 -5.24 -4.61
N ARG A 84 -30.05 -4.85 -3.61
CA ARG A 84 -29.15 -3.69 -3.75
C ARG A 84 -27.69 -4.17 -3.72
N SER A 85 -27.06 -4.08 -4.90
CA SER A 85 -25.74 -4.62 -5.22
C SER A 85 -24.62 -3.96 -4.41
N GLU A 86 -23.65 -4.77 -3.97
CA GLU A 86 -22.31 -4.35 -3.52
C GLU A 86 -21.83 -3.11 -4.28
N ARG A 87 -21.48 -2.04 -3.57
CA ARG A 87 -20.97 -0.81 -4.19
C ARG A 87 -19.69 -1.09 -4.97
N LEU A 88 -18.78 -1.86 -4.36
CA LEU A 88 -17.57 -2.38 -5.00
C LEU A 88 -17.76 -3.88 -5.24
N ARG A 89 -18.47 -4.21 -6.31
CA ARG A 89 -18.73 -5.61 -6.67
C ARG A 89 -17.45 -6.43 -6.74
N GLN A 90 -17.38 -7.56 -6.04
CA GLN A 90 -16.27 -8.52 -6.12
C GLN A 90 -14.89 -7.86 -6.00
N ALA A 91 -14.62 -7.16 -4.90
CA ALA A 91 -13.39 -6.40 -4.68
C ALA A 91 -12.10 -7.25 -4.83
N GLY A 92 -12.14 -8.55 -4.53
CA GLY A 92 -11.01 -9.47 -4.71
C GLY A 92 -10.71 -9.88 -6.15
N VAL A 93 -11.60 -9.62 -7.10
CA VAL A 93 -11.36 -9.91 -8.52
C VAL A 93 -10.58 -8.75 -9.14
N ALA A 94 -9.53 -9.03 -9.90
CA ALA A 94 -8.75 -8.00 -10.57
C ALA A 94 -9.56 -7.28 -11.68
N ARG A 95 -9.29 -5.99 -11.87
CA ARG A 95 -9.85 -5.10 -12.90
C ARG A 95 -8.77 -4.81 -13.92
N ALA A 96 -8.98 -5.24 -15.16
CA ALA A 96 -7.98 -5.08 -16.20
C ALA A 96 -7.72 -3.59 -16.51
N THR A 97 -8.76 -2.78 -16.60
CA THR A 97 -8.68 -1.45 -17.24
C THR A 97 -9.06 -0.28 -16.33
N ILE A 98 -9.45 -0.53 -15.08
CA ILE A 98 -9.87 0.53 -14.16
C ILE A 98 -9.30 0.33 -12.75
N ALA A 99 -8.76 1.40 -12.16
CA ALA A 99 -8.41 1.45 -10.74
C ALA A 99 -9.67 1.75 -9.91
N ALA A 100 -10.50 0.73 -9.67
CA ALA A 100 -11.76 0.87 -8.95
C ALA A 100 -11.56 0.88 -7.42
N SER A 101 -12.17 1.82 -6.72
CA SER A 101 -12.24 1.84 -5.24
C SER A 101 -13.69 1.80 -4.77
N TYR A 102 -13.89 1.68 -3.46
CA TYR A 102 -15.22 1.77 -2.87
C TYR A 102 -15.91 3.08 -3.24
N GLU A 103 -15.23 4.22 -3.13
CA GLU A 103 -15.78 5.54 -3.46
C GLU A 103 -15.97 5.71 -4.98
N SER A 104 -15.05 5.15 -5.77
CA SER A 104 -14.98 5.29 -7.23
C SER A 104 -15.02 3.90 -7.92
N PRO A 105 -16.17 3.18 -7.90
CA PRO A 105 -16.26 1.79 -8.37
C PRO A 105 -16.08 1.64 -9.89
N HIS A 106 -16.20 2.74 -10.62
CA HIS A 106 -15.96 2.81 -12.07
C HIS A 106 -14.58 3.39 -12.42
N GLY A 107 -13.69 3.55 -11.42
CA GLY A 107 -12.37 4.16 -11.58
C GLY A 107 -12.45 5.64 -11.99
N THR A 108 -11.46 6.10 -12.74
CA THR A 108 -11.39 7.50 -13.18
C THR A 108 -12.26 7.73 -14.42
N THR A 109 -13.41 8.39 -14.23
CA THR A 109 -14.38 8.67 -15.31
C THR A 109 -14.24 10.07 -15.92
N LYS A 110 -13.55 10.98 -15.22
CA LYS A 110 -13.30 12.35 -15.68
C LYS A 110 -12.65 12.35 -17.07
N ASP A 111 -13.12 13.24 -17.94
CA ASP A 111 -12.65 13.37 -19.32
C ASP A 111 -12.63 12.03 -20.10
N ASN A 112 -13.57 11.14 -19.78
CA ASN A 112 -13.71 9.81 -20.36
C ASN A 112 -12.41 8.97 -20.25
N TYR A 113 -11.64 9.13 -19.17
CA TYR A 113 -10.30 8.52 -19.02
C TYR A 113 -10.34 7.00 -19.11
N ALA A 114 -11.19 6.32 -18.33
CA ALA A 114 -11.31 4.86 -18.35
C ALA A 114 -11.63 4.31 -19.75
N GLU A 115 -12.54 4.94 -20.49
CA GLU A 115 -12.93 4.50 -21.83
C GLU A 115 -11.82 4.70 -22.86
N ARG A 116 -11.10 5.84 -22.81
CA ARG A 116 -9.96 6.12 -23.70
C ARG A 116 -8.81 5.13 -23.50
N ASN A 117 -8.64 4.64 -22.27
CA ASN A 117 -7.54 3.76 -21.88
C ASN A 117 -7.93 2.28 -21.74
N LYS A 118 -9.13 1.89 -22.18
CA LYS A 118 -9.64 0.51 -22.04
C LYS A 118 -8.84 -0.58 -22.78
N HIS A 119 -7.89 -0.17 -23.63
CA HIS A 119 -7.00 -1.05 -24.37
C HIS A 119 -5.70 -1.36 -23.60
N LEU A 120 -5.49 -0.72 -22.44
CA LEU A 120 -4.32 -0.88 -21.59
C LEU A 120 -4.71 -1.50 -20.24
N THR A 121 -3.84 -2.35 -19.71
CA THR A 121 -3.93 -2.75 -18.29
C THR A 121 -3.74 -1.54 -17.38
N VAL A 122 -4.24 -1.56 -16.15
CA VAL A 122 -4.08 -0.42 -15.22
C VAL A 122 -2.59 -0.06 -15.02
N LEU A 123 -1.69 -1.06 -14.92
CA LEU A 123 -0.26 -0.80 -14.82
C LEU A 123 0.33 -0.21 -16.13
N GLN A 124 -0.19 -0.57 -17.30
CA GLN A 124 0.20 0.11 -18.54
C GLN A 124 -0.30 1.56 -18.58
N GLN A 125 -1.51 1.83 -18.06
CA GLN A 125 -2.03 3.20 -17.94
C GLN A 125 -1.15 4.05 -17.02
N HIS A 126 -0.66 3.47 -15.91
CA HIS A 126 0.31 4.10 -15.00
C HIS A 126 1.52 4.68 -15.75
N VAL A 127 2.15 3.85 -16.59
CA VAL A 127 3.41 4.19 -17.26
C VAL A 127 3.21 4.96 -18.56
N ALA A 128 1.99 4.94 -19.14
CA ALA A 128 1.69 5.62 -20.41
C ALA A 128 1.99 7.13 -20.37
N PHE A 129 1.89 7.78 -19.20
CA PHE A 129 2.29 9.18 -19.06
C PHE A 129 3.76 9.46 -19.43
N PHE A 130 4.63 8.45 -19.25
CA PHE A 130 6.05 8.50 -19.54
C PHE A 130 6.41 8.01 -20.95
N ASP A 131 5.42 7.61 -21.77
CA ASP A 131 5.57 7.22 -23.18
C ASP A 131 4.73 8.19 -24.06
N PRO A 132 5.20 9.44 -24.24
CA PRO A 132 4.38 10.50 -24.83
C PRO A 132 4.12 10.33 -26.33
N ASP A 133 4.97 9.60 -27.05
CA ASP A 133 4.82 9.26 -28.46
C ASP A 133 4.15 7.88 -28.69
N SER A 134 3.89 7.13 -27.61
CA SER A 134 3.12 5.88 -27.63
C SER A 134 3.75 4.82 -28.54
N ASP A 135 5.07 4.77 -28.57
CA ASP A 135 5.83 3.79 -29.35
C ASP A 135 6.06 2.47 -28.57
N GLY A 136 5.63 2.43 -27.30
CA GLY A 136 5.76 1.29 -26.41
C GLY A 136 7.10 1.24 -25.67
N ILE A 137 7.91 2.28 -25.76
CA ILE A 137 9.25 2.38 -25.20
C ILE A 137 9.36 3.59 -24.29
N ILE A 138 9.84 3.38 -23.08
CA ILE A 138 10.23 4.47 -22.18
C ILE A 138 11.75 4.50 -22.09
N SER A 139 12.37 5.52 -22.70
CA SER A 139 13.80 5.76 -22.58
C SER A 139 14.13 6.57 -21.31
N PRO A 140 15.40 6.64 -20.88
CA PRO A 140 15.79 7.50 -19.77
C PRO A 140 15.43 8.97 -19.99
N ARG A 141 15.37 9.43 -21.25
CA ARG A 141 14.95 10.79 -21.60
C ARG A 141 13.47 11.00 -21.35
N ASP A 142 12.64 10.00 -21.64
CA ASP A 142 11.19 10.09 -21.47
C ASP A 142 10.83 10.07 -19.99
N THR A 143 11.49 9.22 -19.20
CA THR A 143 11.40 9.24 -17.75
C THR A 143 11.80 10.59 -17.17
N TYR A 144 12.96 11.14 -17.58
CA TYR A 144 13.39 12.48 -17.16
C TYR A 144 12.32 13.53 -17.49
N ASN A 145 11.86 13.59 -18.74
CA ASN A 145 10.86 14.56 -19.18
C ASN A 145 9.54 14.42 -18.41
N GLY A 146 9.08 13.20 -18.17
CA GLY A 146 7.89 12.91 -17.37
C GLY A 146 8.02 13.47 -15.95
N PHE A 147 9.11 13.18 -15.24
CA PHE A 147 9.34 13.75 -13.91
C PHE A 147 9.45 15.27 -13.91
N ARG A 148 10.06 15.86 -14.96
CA ARG A 148 10.11 17.32 -15.12
C ARG A 148 8.72 17.93 -15.29
N ARG A 149 7.83 17.28 -16.06
CA ARG A 149 6.42 17.68 -16.21
C ARG A 149 5.65 17.56 -14.89
N LEU A 150 5.96 16.56 -14.07
CA LEU A 150 5.44 16.41 -12.71
C LEU A 150 6.05 17.40 -11.71
N GLY A 151 7.02 18.21 -12.13
CA GLY A 151 7.61 19.29 -11.35
C GLY A 151 8.73 18.88 -10.40
N TRP A 152 9.30 17.69 -10.60
CA TRP A 152 10.51 17.27 -9.89
C TRP A 152 11.69 18.12 -10.33
N SER A 153 12.62 18.46 -9.42
CA SER A 153 13.81 19.24 -9.79
C SER A 153 14.67 18.50 -10.83
N PRO A 154 15.51 19.18 -11.63
CA PRO A 154 16.38 18.51 -12.60
C PRO A 154 17.25 17.40 -12.00
N LEU A 155 17.80 17.63 -10.80
CA LEU A 155 18.60 16.64 -10.09
C LEU A 155 17.78 15.40 -9.72
N LEU A 156 16.58 15.59 -9.16
CA LEU A 156 15.70 14.48 -8.81
C LEU A 156 15.22 13.74 -10.06
N ALA A 157 14.90 14.44 -11.15
CA ALA A 157 14.46 13.83 -12.41
C ALA A 157 15.56 12.97 -13.07
N VAL A 158 16.83 13.44 -13.05
CA VAL A 158 17.97 12.64 -13.52
C VAL A 158 18.17 11.41 -12.65
N GLY A 159 18.12 11.58 -11.32
CA GLY A 159 18.19 10.47 -10.37
C GLY A 159 17.12 9.41 -10.61
N SER A 160 15.86 9.83 -10.77
CA SER A 160 14.74 8.95 -11.07
C SER A 160 14.92 8.21 -12.39
N ALA A 161 15.31 8.90 -13.47
CA ALA A 161 15.54 8.28 -14.77
C ALA A 161 16.65 7.22 -14.70
N MET A 162 17.76 7.49 -14.02
CA MET A 162 18.82 6.49 -13.88
C MET A 162 18.34 5.27 -13.09
N ILE A 163 17.65 5.46 -11.97
CA ILE A 163 17.19 4.36 -11.10
C ILE A 163 16.14 3.51 -11.82
N ILE A 164 15.08 4.14 -12.32
CA ILE A 164 13.92 3.46 -12.91
C ILE A 164 14.34 2.68 -14.16
N ASN A 165 15.04 3.31 -15.10
CA ASN A 165 15.45 2.65 -16.33
C ASN A 165 16.50 1.56 -16.09
N SER A 166 17.39 1.71 -15.11
CA SER A 166 18.35 0.65 -14.78
C SER A 166 17.70 -0.60 -14.19
N ILE A 167 16.66 -0.43 -13.37
CA ILE A 167 15.97 -1.54 -12.71
C ILE A 167 14.98 -2.22 -13.67
N PHE A 168 14.22 -1.44 -14.45
CA PHE A 168 13.07 -1.93 -15.22
C PHE A 168 13.40 -2.31 -16.67
N SER A 169 14.56 -1.93 -17.20
CA SER A 169 14.90 -2.25 -18.59
C SER A 169 15.10 -3.75 -18.82
N TYR A 170 15.80 -4.44 -17.92
CA TYR A 170 16.08 -5.87 -18.11
C TYR A 170 14.85 -6.78 -17.96
N PRO A 171 13.99 -6.63 -16.92
CA PRO A 171 12.84 -7.51 -16.77
C PRO A 171 11.80 -7.35 -17.90
N THR A 172 11.76 -6.18 -18.54
CA THR A 172 10.85 -5.90 -19.66
C THR A 172 11.37 -6.28 -21.03
N LEU A 173 12.57 -6.88 -21.13
CA LEU A 173 13.13 -7.33 -22.41
C LEU A 173 12.12 -8.17 -23.22
N PRO A 174 12.02 -7.96 -24.55
CA PRO A 174 11.15 -8.73 -25.42
C PRO A 174 11.43 -10.24 -25.35
N PRO A 175 10.43 -11.09 -25.65
CA PRO A 175 10.61 -12.54 -25.63
C PRO A 175 11.81 -12.99 -26.47
N GLY A 176 12.61 -13.90 -25.93
CA GLY A 176 13.82 -14.41 -26.59
C GLY A 176 15.06 -13.51 -26.46
N GLN A 177 14.94 -12.31 -25.89
CA GLN A 177 16.10 -11.47 -25.58
C GLN A 177 16.57 -11.70 -24.14
N TRP A 178 17.89 -11.80 -23.97
CA TRP A 178 18.56 -12.04 -22.68
C TRP A 178 19.82 -11.18 -22.51
N ILE A 179 20.22 -10.44 -23.55
CA ILE A 179 21.30 -9.46 -23.47
C ILE A 179 20.69 -8.16 -22.94
N PRO A 180 21.27 -7.55 -21.89
CA PRO A 180 20.79 -6.27 -21.36
C PRO A 180 20.73 -5.19 -22.44
N ASP A 181 19.65 -4.40 -22.42
CA ASP A 181 19.55 -3.23 -23.29
C ASP A 181 20.42 -2.09 -22.75
N PHE A 182 21.56 -1.84 -23.40
CA PHE A 182 22.49 -0.77 -23.00
C PHE A 182 21.93 0.66 -23.18
N LYS A 183 20.78 0.82 -23.86
CA LYS A 183 20.03 2.08 -23.90
C LYS A 183 19.06 2.25 -22.73
N LEU A 184 18.94 1.23 -21.86
CA LEU A 184 18.07 1.21 -20.68
C LEU A 184 16.61 1.51 -21.04
N ARG A 185 16.13 0.94 -22.14
CA ARG A 185 14.73 1.08 -22.58
C ARG A 185 13.84 0.16 -21.78
N ILE A 186 12.68 0.68 -21.36
CA ILE A 186 11.62 -0.10 -20.70
C ILE A 186 10.55 -0.38 -21.75
N HIS A 187 10.12 -1.63 -21.88
CA HIS A 187 9.09 -2.03 -22.83
C HIS A 187 7.71 -2.09 -22.13
N THR A 188 6.81 -1.17 -22.48
CA THR A 188 5.52 -1.00 -21.79
C THR A 188 4.59 -2.20 -21.95
N GLU A 189 4.70 -2.97 -23.05
CA GLU A 189 3.97 -4.23 -23.23
C GLU A 189 4.25 -5.23 -22.10
N ARG A 190 5.46 -5.20 -21.53
CA ARG A 190 5.95 -6.17 -20.56
C ARG A 190 6.13 -5.60 -19.17
N ILE A 191 5.64 -4.39 -18.92
CA ILE A 191 5.76 -3.69 -17.63
C ILE A 191 5.24 -4.51 -16.43
N HIS A 192 4.30 -5.41 -16.65
CA HIS A 192 3.81 -6.36 -15.64
C HIS A 192 4.90 -7.29 -15.06
N LYS A 193 6.09 -7.35 -15.68
CA LYS A 193 7.26 -8.06 -15.17
C LYS A 193 8.07 -7.29 -14.13
N ASP A 194 7.89 -5.97 -14.01
CA ASP A 194 8.60 -5.10 -13.06
C ASP A 194 7.98 -5.06 -11.66
N LYS A 195 7.16 -6.07 -11.32
CA LYS A 195 6.59 -6.23 -9.99
C LYS A 195 7.63 -6.81 -9.02
N HIS A 196 7.65 -6.35 -7.78
CA HIS A 196 8.46 -6.94 -6.70
C HIS A 196 7.59 -7.51 -5.57
N GLY A 197 8.16 -8.38 -4.74
CA GLY A 197 7.39 -9.15 -3.75
C GLY A 197 6.81 -8.30 -2.61
N SER A 198 7.47 -7.21 -2.27
CA SER A 198 7.13 -6.34 -1.12
C SER A 198 6.37 -5.08 -1.50
N ASP A 199 5.73 -5.09 -2.66
CA ASP A 199 4.88 -3.98 -3.12
C ASP A 199 3.52 -4.00 -2.41
N SER A 200 2.57 -3.21 -2.91
CA SER A 200 1.24 -3.11 -2.31
C SER A 200 0.33 -4.32 -2.55
N GLY A 201 0.69 -5.22 -3.47
CA GLY A 201 -0.19 -6.27 -3.98
C GLY A 201 -1.32 -5.75 -4.88
N THR A 202 -1.50 -4.42 -5.02
CA THR A 202 -2.62 -3.83 -5.77
C THR A 202 -2.57 -4.13 -7.27
N TYR A 203 -1.39 -4.41 -7.83
CA TYR A 203 -1.28 -5.03 -9.14
C TYR A 203 -1.08 -6.53 -9.04
N ASP A 204 -1.80 -7.29 -9.85
CA ASP A 204 -1.47 -8.69 -10.08
C ASP A 204 -0.31 -8.86 -11.08
N HIS A 205 0.06 -10.11 -11.36
CA HIS A 205 1.17 -10.45 -12.26
C HIS A 205 0.90 -10.14 -13.74
N GLU A 206 -0.33 -9.77 -14.10
CA GLU A 206 -0.73 -9.33 -15.42
C GLU A 206 -0.89 -7.80 -15.51
N GLY A 207 -0.62 -7.07 -14.42
CA GLY A 207 -0.74 -5.61 -14.36
C GLY A 207 -2.18 -5.11 -14.17
N ARG A 208 -3.11 -6.00 -13.80
CA ARG A 208 -4.50 -5.66 -13.47
C ARG A 208 -4.60 -5.19 -12.03
N PHE A 209 -5.57 -4.32 -11.75
CA PHE A 209 -5.75 -3.70 -10.44
C PHE A 209 -6.64 -4.57 -9.54
N ILE A 210 -6.24 -4.90 -8.31
CA ILE A 210 -7.04 -5.63 -7.33
C ILE A 210 -7.62 -4.64 -6.31
N PRO A 211 -8.92 -4.30 -6.40
CA PRO A 211 -9.55 -3.34 -5.48
C PRO A 211 -9.41 -3.72 -4.01
N GLN A 212 -9.52 -5.01 -3.66
CA GLN A 212 -9.38 -5.46 -2.28
C GLN A 212 -8.05 -5.05 -1.65
N HIS A 213 -6.92 -5.19 -2.36
CA HIS A 213 -5.61 -4.83 -1.83
C HIS A 213 -5.45 -3.32 -1.68
N PHE A 214 -6.03 -2.55 -2.60
CA PHE A 214 -6.09 -1.10 -2.48
C PHE A 214 -6.93 -0.67 -1.26
N GLU A 215 -8.10 -1.26 -1.05
CA GLU A 215 -8.97 -0.94 0.09
C GLU A 215 -8.34 -1.39 1.42
N ASP A 216 -7.70 -2.56 1.45
CA ASP A 216 -6.98 -3.09 2.60
C ASP A 216 -5.94 -2.12 3.15
N LEU A 217 -5.24 -1.37 2.30
CA LEU A 217 -4.32 -0.32 2.73
C LEU A 217 -5.01 0.68 3.66
N PHE A 218 -6.18 1.19 3.28
CA PHE A 218 -6.89 2.19 4.06
C PHE A 218 -7.57 1.55 5.27
N SER A 219 -8.24 0.40 5.08
CA SER A 219 -8.88 -0.33 6.19
C SER A 219 -7.90 -0.62 7.32
N LYS A 220 -6.69 -1.11 7.00
CA LYS A 220 -5.70 -1.55 7.99
C LYS A 220 -4.84 -0.43 8.57
N TYR A 221 -4.62 0.66 7.84
CA TYR A 221 -3.63 1.68 8.24
C TYR A 221 -4.14 3.11 8.31
N ALA A 222 -5.21 3.47 7.61
CA ALA A 222 -5.71 4.84 7.61
C ALA A 222 -6.51 5.14 8.89
N GLY A 223 -6.66 6.44 9.17
CA GLY A 223 -7.46 6.99 10.27
C GLY A 223 -8.93 6.60 10.25
N ARG A 224 -9.71 7.15 11.19
CA ARG A 224 -11.11 6.74 11.43
C ARG A 224 -12.02 6.79 10.19
N ASP A 225 -11.84 7.80 9.31
CA ASP A 225 -12.67 7.97 8.11
C ASP A 225 -12.24 7.08 6.93
N LYS A 226 -11.05 6.47 6.99
CA LYS A 226 -10.46 5.65 5.93
C LYS A 226 -10.34 6.37 4.58
N GLN A 227 -10.35 7.71 4.58
CA GLN A 227 -10.31 8.54 3.36
C GLN A 227 -8.96 9.21 3.11
N ASP A 228 -8.10 9.25 4.12
CA ASP A 228 -6.74 9.75 3.96
C ASP A 228 -5.72 9.03 4.84
N ILE A 229 -4.45 9.14 4.43
CA ILE A 229 -3.36 8.44 5.08
C ILE A 229 -2.17 9.39 5.29
N THR A 230 -1.61 9.32 6.50
CA THR A 230 -0.46 10.09 6.93
C THR A 230 0.85 9.40 6.57
N LYS A 231 1.96 10.12 6.69
CA LYS A 231 3.30 9.56 6.45
C LYS A 231 3.64 8.41 7.40
N ALA A 232 3.22 8.51 8.66
CA ALA A 232 3.49 7.49 9.67
C ALA A 232 2.74 6.19 9.36
N GLU A 233 1.47 6.30 8.96
CA GLU A 233 0.64 5.15 8.56
C GLU A 233 1.18 4.49 7.28
N ILE A 234 1.64 5.26 6.30
CA ILE A 234 2.34 4.72 5.12
C ILE A 234 3.62 3.99 5.51
N PHE A 235 4.41 4.54 6.43
CA PHE A 235 5.63 3.87 6.86
C PHE A 235 5.33 2.54 7.57
N ALA A 236 4.28 2.50 8.40
CA ALA A 236 3.79 1.27 9.02
C ALA A 236 3.32 0.26 7.95
N TYR A 237 2.60 0.74 6.93
CA TYR A 237 2.19 -0.07 5.78
C TYR A 237 3.38 -0.65 5.01
N VAL A 238 4.33 0.18 4.56
CA VAL A 238 5.52 -0.29 3.81
C VAL A 238 6.32 -1.32 4.62
N LYS A 239 6.45 -1.12 5.93
CA LYS A 239 7.12 -2.10 6.81
C LYS A 239 6.36 -3.43 6.85
N SER A 240 5.03 -3.40 6.80
CA SER A 240 4.20 -4.60 6.87
C SER A 240 4.23 -5.48 5.62
N GLN A 241 4.53 -4.89 4.45
CA GLN A 241 4.53 -5.62 3.17
C GLN A 241 5.84 -6.36 2.89
N ARG A 242 6.81 -6.34 3.81
CA ARG A 242 8.15 -6.89 3.57
C ARG A 242 8.15 -8.41 3.48
N ASN A 243 8.55 -8.94 2.33
CA ASN A 243 8.84 -10.35 2.15
C ASN A 243 10.28 -10.68 2.56
N ALA A 244 10.49 -11.79 3.26
CA ALA A 244 11.74 -12.12 3.96
C ALA A 244 13.02 -12.04 3.10
N LEU A 245 12.94 -12.36 1.80
CA LEU A 245 14.09 -12.41 0.88
C LEU A 245 14.04 -11.36 -0.23
N ASP A 246 13.20 -10.34 -0.09
CA ASP A 246 12.99 -9.31 -1.12
C ASP A 246 13.58 -7.96 -0.70
N VAL A 247 14.88 -7.95 -0.39
CA VAL A 247 15.61 -6.74 0.08
C VAL A 247 15.53 -5.61 -0.95
N THR A 248 15.60 -5.95 -2.24
CA THR A 248 15.43 -4.99 -3.34
C THR A 248 14.02 -4.40 -3.36
N GLY A 249 12.98 -5.22 -3.18
CA GLY A 249 11.60 -4.74 -3.10
C GLY A 249 11.32 -3.91 -1.85
N TRP A 250 12.02 -4.13 -0.73
CA TRP A 250 11.91 -3.25 0.44
C TRP A 250 12.38 -1.83 0.13
N ALA A 251 13.51 -1.72 -0.58
CA ALA A 251 14.05 -0.43 -0.99
C ALA A 251 13.15 0.23 -2.05
N ALA A 252 12.69 -0.54 -3.04
CA ALA A 252 11.77 -0.07 -4.07
C ALA A 252 10.45 0.46 -3.48
N ALA A 253 9.79 -0.30 -2.60
CA ALA A 253 8.57 0.13 -1.92
C ALA A 253 8.78 1.45 -1.15
N LEU A 254 9.89 1.58 -0.41
CA LEU A 254 10.19 2.82 0.30
C LEU A 254 10.37 4.01 -0.65
N LEU A 255 11.04 3.81 -1.80
CA LEU A 255 11.24 4.83 -2.82
C LEU A 255 9.91 5.22 -3.49
N GLU A 256 9.08 4.26 -3.88
CA GLU A 256 7.78 4.48 -4.51
C GLU A 256 6.84 5.30 -3.62
N TRP A 257 6.71 4.94 -2.35
CA TRP A 257 5.88 5.68 -1.40
C TRP A 257 6.47 7.04 -1.03
N SER A 258 7.81 7.18 -1.01
CA SER A 258 8.47 8.48 -0.83
C SER A 258 8.26 9.40 -2.04
N ALA A 259 8.34 8.85 -3.26
CA ALA A 259 8.07 9.55 -4.50
C ALA A 259 6.60 9.99 -4.59
N THR A 260 5.67 9.12 -4.20
CA THR A 260 4.24 9.41 -4.08
C THR A 260 3.99 10.56 -3.11
N TRP A 261 4.60 10.51 -1.92
CA TRP A 261 4.52 11.59 -0.94
C TRP A 261 5.08 12.91 -1.48
N HIS A 262 6.23 12.87 -2.15
CA HIS A 262 6.83 14.06 -2.75
C HIS A 262 5.95 14.64 -3.86
N LEU A 263 5.38 13.79 -4.72
CA LEU A 263 4.51 14.21 -5.82
C LEU A 263 3.24 14.90 -5.31
N LEU A 264 2.57 14.30 -4.32
CA LEU A 264 1.33 14.83 -3.78
C LEU A 264 1.56 16.03 -2.83
N SER A 265 2.66 16.02 -2.08
CA SER A 265 3.06 17.10 -1.15
C SER A 265 1.87 17.68 -0.37
N PRO A 266 1.11 16.86 0.39
CA PRO A 266 -0.13 17.29 1.02
C PRO A 266 0.12 18.38 2.06
N LYS A 267 -0.59 19.50 1.96
CA LYS A 267 -0.41 20.66 2.87
C LYS A 267 -0.85 20.37 4.31
N ASP A 268 -1.86 19.51 4.46
CA ASP A 268 -2.42 19.05 5.73
C ASP A 268 -1.72 17.78 6.25
N GLY A 269 -0.66 17.31 5.58
CA GLY A 269 0.08 16.11 5.98
C GLY A 269 -0.69 14.80 5.76
N LYS A 270 -1.69 14.78 4.89
CA LYS A 270 -2.57 13.63 4.62
C LYS A 270 -2.78 13.44 3.12
N MET A 271 -2.43 12.28 2.58
CA MET A 271 -2.70 11.96 1.18
C MET A 271 -4.10 11.37 1.04
N LYS A 272 -4.90 11.92 0.13
CA LYS A 272 -6.27 11.48 -0.10
C LYS A 272 -6.30 10.14 -0.82
N LYS A 273 -7.23 9.28 -0.42
CA LYS A 273 -7.44 7.95 -0.99
C LYS A 273 -7.60 7.99 -2.50
N ASP A 274 -8.45 8.87 -3.01
CA ASP A 274 -8.68 8.99 -4.45
C ASP A 274 -7.43 9.48 -5.21
N ASP A 275 -6.62 10.37 -4.63
CA ASP A 275 -5.36 10.79 -5.26
C ASP A 275 -4.39 9.60 -5.41
N ILE A 276 -4.25 8.76 -4.37
CA ILE A 276 -3.41 7.55 -4.42
C ILE A 276 -3.98 6.56 -5.46
N ARG A 277 -5.30 6.34 -5.48
CA ARG A 277 -5.97 5.48 -6.48
C ARG A 277 -5.63 5.91 -7.90
N ARG A 278 -5.63 7.22 -8.15
CA ARG A 278 -5.36 7.82 -9.46
C ARG A 278 -3.88 7.89 -9.84
N ILE A 279 -2.99 7.62 -8.89
CA ILE A 279 -1.59 7.31 -9.20
C ILE A 279 -1.49 5.92 -9.79
N TYR A 280 -2.25 4.93 -9.29
CA TYR A 280 -2.24 3.58 -9.88
C TYR A 280 -2.60 3.65 -11.37
N ASP A 281 -3.76 4.17 -11.76
CA ASP A 281 -4.08 4.28 -13.19
C ASP A 281 -3.28 5.37 -13.94
N GLY A 282 -2.45 6.18 -13.26
CA GLY A 282 -1.66 7.26 -13.86
C GLY A 282 -2.46 8.50 -14.27
N SER A 283 -3.79 8.50 -14.08
CA SER A 283 -4.65 9.61 -14.48
C SER A 283 -4.30 10.93 -13.76
N LEU A 284 -3.80 10.86 -12.53
CA LEU A 284 -3.42 12.05 -11.76
C LEU A 284 -2.19 12.75 -12.32
N PHE A 285 -1.28 12.02 -12.99
CA PHE A 285 -0.06 12.58 -13.56
C PHE A 285 -0.37 13.66 -14.60
N TYR A 286 -1.35 13.40 -15.47
CA TYR A 286 -1.79 14.35 -16.48
C TYR A 286 -2.38 15.63 -15.85
N GLU A 287 -3.13 15.52 -14.75
CA GLU A 287 -3.69 16.69 -14.06
C GLU A 287 -2.61 17.53 -13.39
N ILE A 288 -1.66 16.88 -12.71
CA ILE A 288 -0.53 17.56 -12.06
C ILE A 288 0.30 18.29 -13.11
N ALA A 289 0.63 17.63 -14.23
CA ALA A 289 1.40 18.21 -15.31
C ALA A 289 0.67 19.41 -15.93
N ALA A 290 -0.61 19.27 -16.29
CA ALA A 290 -1.39 20.35 -16.89
C ALA A 290 -1.51 21.57 -15.95
N ARG A 291 -1.72 21.34 -14.65
CA ARG A 291 -1.76 22.41 -13.64
C ARG A 291 -0.42 23.15 -13.58
N ARG A 292 0.70 22.43 -13.54
CA ARG A 292 2.04 23.04 -13.47
C ARG A 292 2.42 23.78 -14.74
N GLU A 293 2.09 23.26 -15.91
CA GLU A 293 2.33 23.93 -17.19
C GLU A 293 1.53 25.24 -17.29
N LYS A 294 0.29 25.25 -16.78
CA LYS A 294 -0.51 26.47 -16.68
C LYS A 294 0.14 27.50 -15.74
N GLU A 295 0.54 27.08 -14.53
CA GLU A 295 1.23 27.97 -13.57
C GLU A 295 2.55 28.53 -14.11
N ALA A 296 3.30 27.75 -14.89
CA ALA A 296 4.54 28.21 -15.52
C ALA A 296 4.26 29.28 -16.58
N ARG A 297 3.28 29.06 -17.47
CA ARG A 297 2.86 30.05 -18.49
C ARG A 297 2.36 31.35 -17.86
N GLU A 298 1.59 31.25 -16.78
CA GLU A 298 1.11 32.43 -16.04
C GLU A 298 2.28 33.24 -15.45
N LYS A 299 3.28 32.58 -14.87
CA LYS A 299 4.50 33.24 -14.34
C LYS A 299 5.35 33.88 -15.44
N GLU A 300 5.42 33.28 -16.61
CA GLU A 300 6.11 33.86 -17.78
C GLU A 300 5.36 35.08 -18.32
N SER A 301 4.03 35.04 -18.38
CA SER A 301 3.21 36.19 -18.83
C SER A 301 3.24 37.40 -17.89
N GLN A 302 3.66 37.19 -16.63
CA GLN A 302 3.79 38.22 -15.60
C GLN A 302 5.21 38.79 -15.48
N ARG A 303 6.17 38.25 -16.24
CA ARG A 303 7.57 38.70 -16.29
C ARG A 303 7.81 39.58 -17.52
#